data_AF-A0A3B8SX39-F1
#
_entry.id   AF-A0A3B8SX39-F1
#
_cell.length_a   1.000
_cell.length_b   1.000
_cell.length_c   1.000
_cell.angle_alpha   90.00
_cell.angle_beta   90.00
_cell.angle_gamma   90.00
#
_symmetry.space_group_name_H-M   'P 1'
#
loop_
_entity.id
_entity.type
_entity.pdbx_description
1 polymer ?
#
loop_
_entity_poly.entity_id
_entity_poly.type
_entity_poly.pdbx_seq_one_letter_code
_entity_poly.pdbx_strand_id
1 'polypeptide(L)'
;MDNIEKYHKCSVYLKNNKKVFYKILFTSLCQLFLYHSIPYFVYLSFGLNDYNILTFTFIQAAIYISVSYLPFPGAMGISEGSFMICFKLLFPTSILSSAMIISRGISFYLFIIISGLLIGYFIIKKNILVKRG
;
A
#
# COMPACT_ATOMS: atom_id res chain seq x y z
N MET A 1 -27.63 2.90 16.76
CA MET A 1 -27.67 4.38 16.56
C MET A 1 -26.30 5.02 16.72
N ASP A 2 -25.31 4.35 17.31
CA ASP A 2 -23.98 4.90 17.63
C ASP A 2 -23.09 5.25 16.42
N ASN A 3 -23.22 4.54 15.30
CA ASN A 3 -22.41 4.82 14.11
C ASN A 3 -22.79 6.17 13.49
N ILE A 4 -24.08 6.50 13.43
CA ILE A 4 -24.58 7.73 12.80
C ILE A 4 -24.13 8.96 13.61
N GLU A 5 -24.15 8.87 14.94
CA GLU A 5 -23.69 9.95 15.82
C GLU A 5 -22.16 10.15 15.75
N LYS A 6 -21.38 9.07 15.64
CA LYS A 6 -19.93 9.16 15.37
C LYS A 6 -19.63 9.79 14.01
N TYR A 7 -20.35 9.42 12.96
CA TYR A 7 -20.21 10.03 11.63
C TYR A 7 -20.54 11.53 11.67
N HIS A 8 -21.59 11.91 12.41
CA HIS A 8 -21.96 13.31 12.57
C HIS A 8 -20.92 14.11 13.39
N LYS A 9 -20.35 13.53 14.45
CA LYS A 9 -19.27 14.16 15.22
C LYS A 9 -17.99 14.30 14.38
N CYS A 10 -17.61 13.29 13.61
CA CYS A 10 -16.46 13.34 12.71
C CYS A 10 -16.65 14.36 11.57
N SER A 11 -17.83 14.45 10.97
CA SER A 11 -18.11 15.39 9.87
C SER A 11 -18.10 16.84 10.35
N VAL A 12 -18.63 17.12 11.54
CA VAL A 12 -18.54 18.44 12.19
C VAL A 12 -17.09 18.79 12.55
N TYR A 13 -16.29 17.80 13.01
CA TYR A 13 -14.84 17.99 13.28
C TYR A 13 -14.03 18.28 12.01
N LEU A 14 -14.29 17.56 10.91
CA LEU A 14 -13.67 17.81 9.60
C LEU A 14 -14.02 19.20 9.06
N LYS A 15 -15.29 19.62 9.24
CA LYS A 15 -15.79 20.92 8.79
C LYS A 15 -15.15 22.09 9.55
N ASN A 16 -14.94 21.95 10.87
CA ASN A 16 -14.28 22.97 11.69
C ASN A 16 -12.76 23.03 11.48
N ASN A 17 -12.12 21.93 11.10
CA ASN A 17 -10.68 21.85 10.90
C ASN A 17 -10.31 21.58 9.44
N LYS A 18 -10.67 22.50 8.53
CA LYS A 18 -10.35 22.41 7.08
C LYS A 18 -8.87 22.08 6.82
N LYS A 19 -7.96 22.60 7.65
CA LYS A 19 -6.51 22.32 7.59
C LYS A 19 -6.18 20.84 7.82
N VAL A 20 -6.87 20.17 8.74
CA VAL A 20 -6.70 18.74 9.01
C VAL A 20 -7.27 17.91 7.86
N PHE A 21 -8.42 18.30 7.31
CA PHE A 21 -8.99 17.65 6.12
C PHE A 21 -8.03 17.68 4.94
N TYR A 22 -7.51 18.86 4.56
CA TYR A 22 -6.55 18.98 3.47
C TYR A 22 -5.27 18.19 3.74
N LYS A 23 -4.77 18.19 4.98
CA LYS A 23 -3.57 17.42 5.35
C LYS A 23 -3.78 15.92 5.16
N ILE A 24 -4.91 15.37 5.61
CA ILE A 24 -5.25 13.96 5.43
C ILE A 24 -5.40 13.64 3.94
N LEU A 25 -6.15 14.47 3.20
CA LEU A 25 -6.39 14.25 1.77
C LEU A 25 -5.08 14.23 0.98
N PHE A 26 -4.22 15.22 1.20
CA PHE A 26 -2.91 15.29 0.55
C PHE A 26 -2.01 14.12 0.96
N THR A 27 -1.99 13.75 2.24
CA THR A 27 -1.19 12.63 2.73
C THR A 27 -1.66 11.31 2.11
N SER A 28 -2.96 11.05 2.10
CA SER A 28 -3.54 9.84 1.51
C SER A 28 -3.31 9.78 0.00
N LEU A 29 -3.45 10.90 -0.72
CA LEU A 29 -3.15 10.95 -2.15
C LEU A 29 -1.67 10.66 -2.41
N CYS A 30 -0.76 11.32 -1.68
CA CYS A 30 0.67 11.12 -1.86
C CYS A 30 1.07 9.67 -1.54
N GLN A 31 0.55 9.11 -0.45
CA GLN A 31 0.75 7.70 -0.09
C GLN A 31 0.23 6.75 -1.18
N LEU A 32 -0.96 7.02 -1.71
CA LEU A 32 -1.57 6.22 -2.77
C LEU A 32 -0.76 6.27 -4.07
N PHE A 33 -0.30 7.46 -4.48
CA PHE A 33 0.56 7.64 -5.65
C PHE A 33 1.90 6.92 -5.49
N LEU A 34 2.56 7.08 -4.35
CA LEU A 34 3.83 6.40 -4.06
C LEU A 34 3.65 4.88 -4.10
N TYR A 35 2.59 4.36 -3.45
CA TYR A 35 2.30 2.94 -3.41
C TYR A 35 2.01 2.36 -4.80
N HIS A 36 1.22 3.06 -5.62
CA HIS A 36 0.93 2.65 -6.99
C HIS A 36 2.10 2.83 -7.97
N SER A 37 3.11 3.64 -7.62
CA SER A 37 4.31 3.85 -8.43
C SER A 37 5.38 2.76 -8.22
N ILE A 38 5.28 1.93 -7.17
CA ILE A 38 6.26 0.88 -6.87
C ILE A 38 6.49 -0.08 -8.05
N PRO A 39 5.45 -0.63 -8.72
CA PRO A 39 5.63 -1.51 -9.88
C PRO A 39 6.38 -0.86 -11.05
N TYR A 40 6.24 0.47 -11.21
CA TYR A 40 6.96 1.22 -12.24
C TYR A 40 8.44 1.37 -11.92
N PHE A 41 8.80 1.66 -10.68
CA PHE A 41 10.20 1.67 -10.27
C PHE A 41 10.85 0.29 -10.41
N VAL A 42 10.08 -0.78 -10.16
CA VAL A 42 10.53 -2.15 -10.42
C VAL A 42 10.71 -2.38 -11.93
N TYR A 43 9.81 -1.92 -12.79
CA TYR A 43 9.97 -1.98 -14.25
C TYR A 43 11.26 -1.29 -14.72
N LEU A 44 11.53 -0.08 -14.22
CA LEU A 44 12.79 0.65 -14.44
C LEU A 44 14.02 -0.14 -13.97
N SER A 45 13.93 -0.84 -12.83
CA SER A 45 15.04 -1.62 -12.28
C SER A 45 15.45 -2.81 -13.17
N PHE A 46 14.54 -3.30 -14.02
CA PHE A 46 14.85 -4.31 -15.03
C PHE A 46 15.42 -3.72 -16.33
N GLY A 47 15.66 -2.40 -16.38
CA GLY A 47 16.21 -1.71 -17.54
C GLY A 47 15.20 -1.42 -18.65
N LEU A 48 13.91 -1.62 -18.39
CA LEU A 48 12.84 -1.38 -19.36
C LEU A 48 12.34 0.07 -19.21
N ASN A 49 12.15 0.78 -20.34
CA ASN A 49 11.76 2.20 -20.37
C ASN A 49 10.66 2.52 -21.40
N ASP A 50 10.03 1.51 -22.00
CA ASP A 50 9.12 1.70 -23.13
C ASP A 50 7.76 2.31 -22.72
N TYR A 51 7.40 2.23 -21.44
CA TYR A 51 6.09 2.64 -20.94
C TYR A 51 6.19 3.73 -19.86
N ASN A 52 5.21 4.64 -19.87
CA ASN A 52 5.11 5.74 -18.91
C ASN A 52 4.54 5.29 -17.54
N ILE A 53 4.93 5.99 -16.48
CA ILE A 53 4.45 5.78 -15.10
C ILE A 53 2.93 5.88 -14.96
N LEU A 54 2.28 6.70 -15.80
CA LEU A 54 0.83 6.86 -15.83
C LEU A 54 0.14 5.54 -16.18
N THR A 55 0.64 4.80 -17.18
CA THR A 55 0.07 3.51 -17.59
C THR A 55 0.10 2.52 -16.44
N PHE A 56 1.22 2.45 -15.72
CA PHE A 56 1.38 1.62 -14.54
C PHE A 56 0.41 2.01 -13.43
N THR A 57 0.29 3.31 -13.16
CA THR A 57 -0.57 3.83 -12.10
C THR A 57 -2.05 3.57 -12.40
N PHE A 58 -2.49 3.75 -13.65
CA PHE A 58 -3.88 3.48 -14.04
C PHE A 58 -4.24 2.00 -13.94
N ILE A 59 -3.37 1.10 -14.43
CA ILE A 59 -3.59 -0.36 -14.30
C ILE A 59 -3.62 -0.76 -12.83
N GLN A 60 -2.66 -0.27 -12.04
CA GLN A 60 -2.59 -0.59 -10.62
C GLN A 60 -3.81 -0.06 -9.86
N ALA A 61 -4.32 1.12 -10.21
CA ALA A 61 -5.55 1.67 -9.64
C ALA A 61 -6.78 0.84 -10.03
N ALA A 62 -6.90 0.40 -11.28
CA ALA A 62 -7.98 -0.46 -11.73
C ALA A 62 -7.99 -1.79 -10.95
N ILE A 63 -6.82 -2.45 -10.81
CA ILE A 63 -6.67 -3.66 -10.00
C ILE A 63 -7.08 -3.40 -8.55
N TYR A 64 -6.60 -2.30 -7.96
CA TYR A 64 -6.90 -1.95 -6.57
C TYR A 64 -8.39 -1.77 -6.33
N ILE A 65 -9.07 -1.06 -7.22
CA ILE A 65 -10.52 -0.86 -7.18
C ILE A 65 -11.24 -2.21 -7.31
N SER A 66 -10.87 -3.04 -8.29
CA SER A 66 -11.47 -4.37 -8.49
C SER A 66 -11.33 -5.27 -7.27
N VAL A 67 -10.17 -5.28 -6.62
CA VAL A 67 -9.93 -6.10 -5.42
C VAL A 67 -10.60 -5.50 -4.19
N SER A 68 -10.72 -4.17 -4.10
CA SER A 68 -11.33 -3.50 -2.94
C SER A 68 -12.84 -3.78 -2.79
N TYR A 69 -13.53 -4.11 -3.88
CA TYR A 69 -14.94 -4.53 -3.83
C TYR A 69 -15.14 -5.97 -3.34
N LEU A 70 -14.06 -6.75 -3.21
CA LEU A 70 -14.12 -8.15 -2.79
C LEU A 70 -13.74 -8.25 -1.31
N PRO A 71 -14.69 -8.56 -0.39
CA PRO A 71 -14.43 -8.61 1.04
C PRO A 71 -13.77 -9.94 1.43
N PHE A 72 -12.63 -10.29 0.82
CA PHE A 72 -11.94 -11.55 1.11
C PHE A 72 -10.81 -11.38 2.13
N PRO A 73 -10.92 -11.92 3.35
CA PRO A 73 -9.77 -12.10 4.22
C PRO A 73 -8.84 -13.12 3.56
N GLY A 74 -7.73 -12.66 2.98
CA GLY A 74 -6.85 -13.48 2.12
C GLY A 74 -6.78 -13.06 0.64
N ALA A 75 -7.33 -11.90 0.26
CA ALA A 75 -7.33 -11.36 -1.11
C ALA A 75 -5.95 -11.15 -1.78
N MET A 76 -4.84 -11.41 -1.08
CA MET A 76 -3.49 -11.26 -1.62
C MET A 76 -3.28 -12.11 -2.88
N GLY A 77 -3.72 -13.37 -2.89
CA GLY A 77 -3.59 -14.24 -4.07
C GLY A 77 -4.37 -13.76 -5.30
N ILE A 78 -5.55 -13.17 -5.08
CA ILE A 78 -6.34 -12.55 -6.17
C ILE A 78 -5.59 -11.32 -6.69
N SER A 79 -5.06 -10.48 -5.80
CA SER A 79 -4.29 -9.30 -6.20
C SER A 79 -3.00 -9.64 -6.96
N GLU A 80 -2.38 -10.77 -6.66
CA GLU A 80 -1.21 -11.31 -7.36
C GLU A 80 -1.61 -11.86 -8.74
N GLY A 81 -2.70 -12.61 -8.81
CA GLY A 81 -3.28 -13.08 -10.08
C GLY A 81 -3.66 -11.93 -11.01
N SER A 82 -4.36 -10.92 -10.49
CA SER A 82 -4.73 -9.71 -11.26
C SER A 82 -3.50 -8.94 -11.73
N PHE A 83 -2.45 -8.85 -10.91
CA PHE A 83 -1.19 -8.25 -11.34
C PHE A 83 -0.59 -9.03 -12.52
N MET A 84 -0.50 -10.36 -12.45
CA MET A 84 0.00 -11.17 -13.58
C MET A 84 -0.81 -10.94 -14.84
N ILE A 85 -2.15 -10.94 -14.75
CA ILE A 85 -3.01 -10.81 -15.92
C ILE A 85 -2.84 -9.44 -16.57
N CYS A 86 -2.90 -8.36 -15.78
CA CYS A 86 -2.86 -7.00 -16.32
C CYS A 86 -1.44 -6.57 -16.75
N PHE A 87 -0.40 -6.94 -16.00
CA PHE A 87 0.98 -6.56 -16.31
C PHE A 87 1.66 -7.48 -17.33
N LYS A 88 1.07 -8.62 -17.69
CA LYS A 88 1.55 -9.45 -18.81
C LYS A 88 1.59 -8.72 -20.16
N LEU A 89 0.78 -7.67 -20.31
CA LEU A 89 0.79 -6.82 -21.49
C LEU A 89 1.96 -5.81 -21.50
N LEU A 90 2.55 -5.52 -20.34
CA LEU A 90 3.60 -4.50 -20.18
C LEU A 90 4.99 -5.10 -19.93
N PHE A 91 5.06 -6.25 -19.25
CA PHE A 91 6.32 -6.93 -18.96
C PHE A 91 6.48 -8.20 -19.82
N PRO A 92 7.72 -8.51 -20.24
CA PRO A 92 8.05 -9.84 -20.74
C PRO A 92 7.69 -10.92 -19.71
N THR A 93 7.10 -12.02 -20.16
CA THR A 93 6.65 -13.12 -19.29
C THR A 93 7.76 -13.74 -18.44
N SER A 94 9.01 -13.67 -18.90
CA SER A 94 10.20 -14.14 -18.18
C SER A 94 10.51 -13.31 -16.92
N ILE A 95 10.18 -12.01 -16.92
CA ILE A 95 10.54 -11.05 -15.87
C ILE A 95 9.33 -10.72 -15.00
N LEU A 96 8.12 -10.88 -15.54
CA LEU A 96 6.86 -10.52 -14.91
C LEU A 96 6.71 -11.10 -13.48
N SER A 97 6.95 -12.40 -13.29
CA SER A 97 6.87 -13.05 -11.97
C SER A 97 7.89 -12.48 -10.98
N SER A 98 9.13 -12.28 -11.44
CA SER A 98 10.20 -11.68 -10.63
C SER A 98 9.85 -10.25 -10.23
N ALA A 99 9.31 -9.46 -11.15
CA ALA A 99 8.87 -8.09 -10.91
C ALA A 99 7.74 -8.02 -9.86
N MET A 100 6.80 -8.96 -9.90
CA MET A 100 5.76 -9.04 -8.88
C MET A 100 6.36 -9.32 -7.50
N ILE A 101 7.24 -10.31 -7.38
CA ILE A 101 7.88 -10.67 -6.10
C ILE A 101 8.66 -9.49 -5.53
N ILE A 102 9.45 -8.79 -6.36
CA ILE A 102 10.21 -7.61 -5.92
C ILE A 102 9.27 -6.48 -5.49
N SER A 103 8.21 -6.22 -6.27
CA SER A 103 7.20 -5.20 -5.93
C SER A 103 6.53 -5.49 -4.59
N ARG A 104 6.21 -6.76 -4.29
CA ARG A 104 5.69 -7.18 -2.99
C ARG A 104 6.75 -7.14 -1.90
N GLY A 105 7.98 -7.51 -2.22
CA GLY A 105 9.19 -7.38 -1.40
C GLY A 105 9.26 -6.00 -0.76
N ILE A 106 9.24 -4.99 -1.63
CA ILE A 106 9.37 -3.59 -1.23
C ILE A 106 8.12 -3.09 -0.50
N SER A 107 6.92 -3.41 -1.01
CA SER A 107 5.67 -2.84 -0.52
C SER A 107 5.16 -3.47 0.78
N PHE A 108 5.47 -4.74 1.02
CA PHE A 108 4.86 -5.53 2.09
C PHE A 108 5.91 -6.14 3.00
N TYR A 109 6.86 -6.89 2.44
CA TYR A 109 7.82 -7.64 3.25
C TYR A 109 8.82 -6.73 3.98
N LEU A 110 9.31 -5.66 3.35
CA LEU A 110 10.17 -4.68 4.03
C LEU A 110 9.46 -4.01 5.21
N PHE A 111 8.21 -3.59 5.03
CA PHE A 111 7.42 -2.98 6.11
C PHE A 111 7.14 -3.96 7.25
N ILE A 112 6.88 -5.24 6.94
CA ILE A 112 6.72 -6.29 7.95
C ILE A 112 8.00 -6.47 8.76
N ILE A 113 9.15 -6.54 8.09
CA ILE A 113 10.44 -6.70 8.77
C ILE A 113 10.73 -5.49 9.66
N ILE A 114 10.58 -4.27 9.14
CA ILE A 114 10.83 -3.04 9.90
C ILE A 114 9.88 -2.94 11.10
N SER A 115 8.59 -3.18 10.90
CA SER A 115 7.61 -3.13 11.99
C SER A 115 7.88 -4.20 13.05
N GLY A 116 8.20 -5.43 12.63
CA GLY A 116 8.57 -6.52 13.54
C GLY A 116 9.81 -6.19 14.38
N LEU A 117 10.86 -5.63 13.76
CA LEU A 117 12.08 -5.20 14.45
C LEU A 117 11.80 -4.08 15.46
N LEU A 118 11.01 -3.07 15.07
CA LEU A 118 10.64 -1.97 15.96
C LEU A 118 9.84 -2.44 17.17
N ILE A 119 8.87 -3.32 16.95
CA ILE A 119 8.05 -3.91 18.02
C ILE A 119 8.93 -4.76 18.94
N GLY A 120 9.78 -5.62 18.38
CA GLY A 120 10.72 -6.44 19.13
C GLY A 120 11.64 -5.58 20.01
N TYR A 121 12.22 -4.52 19.45
CA TYR A 121 13.04 -3.56 20.19
C TYR A 121 12.25 -2.90 21.34
N PHE A 122 11.02 -2.46 21.08
CA PHE A 122 10.19 -1.82 22.09
C PHE A 122 9.81 -2.78 23.23
N ILE A 123 9.47 -4.03 22.91
CA ILE A 123 9.16 -5.07 23.91
C ILE A 123 10.38 -5.39 24.77
N ILE A 124 11.56 -5.57 24.17
CA ILE A 124 12.80 -5.85 24.90
C ILE A 124 13.13 -4.68 25.84
N LYS A 125 13.06 -3.44 25.34
CA LYS A 125 13.31 -2.24 26.13
C LYS A 125 12.32 -2.11 27.30
N LYS A 126 11.03 -2.39 27.06
CA LYS A 126 9.99 -2.37 28.11
C LYS A 126 10.23 -3.44 29.17
N ASN A 127 10.60 -4.67 28.78
CA ASN A 127 10.91 -5.76 29.72
C ASN A 127 12.13 -5.46 30.60
N ILE A 128 13.15 -4.79 30.06
CA ILE A 128 14.34 -4.38 30.83
C ILE A 128 14.00 -3.28 31.86
N LEU A 129 13.09 -2.36 31.53
CA LEU A 129 12.67 -1.29 32.44
C LEU A 129 11.78 -1.79 33.58
N VAL A 130 10.89 -2.75 33.31
CA VAL A 130 10.02 -3.36 34.33
C VAL A 130 10.81 -4.23 35.32
N LYS A 131 11.90 -4.87 34.89
CA LYS A 131 12.74 -5.70 35.77
C LYS A 131 13.66 -4.88 36.71
N ARG A 132 13.68 -3.55 36.57
CA ARG A 132 14.53 -2.62 37.32
C ARG A 132 13.79 -1.76 38.35
N GLY A 133 12.45 -1.85 38.42
CA GLY A 133 11.63 -1.25 39.48
C GLY A 133 11.09 -2.33 40.41
#